data_AF-A0A5E4JCH8-F1
#
_entry.id   AF-A0A5E4JCH8-F1
#
_cell.length_a   1.000
_cell.length_b   1.000
_cell.length_c   1.000
_cell.angle_alpha   90.00
_cell.angle_beta   90.00
_cell.angle_gamma   90.00
#
_symmetry.space_group_name_H-M   'P 1'
#
loop_
_entity.id
_entity.type
_entity.pdbx_description
1 polymer ?
#
loop_
_entity_poly.entity_id
_entity_poly.type
_entity_poly.pdbx_seq_one_letter_code
_entity_poly.pdbx_strand_id
1 'polypeptide(L)'
;MGDGSMKRCPRKRGGFHYDIQITSSSDIYLKRFNRIFFLLFGIEGRIYRDVRRDHAYNLIIPNAAVFWYFVSQGMPIGKKGEVDIQDRLRQKERFFHFLKGMIETDGHVCGRRIQLKQKSRKLLLSITDMLSEHGIKVNEPKVNYTNGKPFYYIRFDNIYNMP
;
A
#
# COMPACT_ATOMS: atom_id res chain seq x y z
N MET A 1 1.37 0.36 1.66
CA MET A 1 1.44 1.63 0.91
C MET A 1 0.07 2.13 0.45
N GLY A 2 -0.91 1.24 0.27
CA GLY A 2 -2.34 1.59 0.16
C GLY A 2 -2.97 1.95 1.50
N ASP A 3 -3.93 1.20 2.00
CA ASP A 3 -4.76 1.61 3.17
C ASP A 3 -4.10 1.43 4.55
N GLY A 4 -2.77 1.40 4.57
CA GLY A 4 -1.96 1.27 5.78
C GLY A 4 -1.32 2.58 6.23
N SER A 5 -1.08 2.72 7.53
CA SER A 5 -0.25 3.78 8.10
C SER A 5 0.66 3.23 9.20
N MET A 6 1.86 3.79 9.31
CA MET A 6 2.81 3.47 10.38
C MET A 6 2.90 4.66 11.32
N LYS A 7 2.67 4.43 12.62
CA LYS A 7 2.63 5.48 13.63
C LYS A 7 3.73 5.27 14.67
N ARG A 8 4.45 6.36 14.95
CA ARG A 8 5.40 6.46 16.07
C ARG A 8 4.89 7.54 17.01
N CYS A 9 4.46 7.15 18.21
CA CYS A 9 3.84 8.04 19.18
C CYS A 9 4.69 8.13 20.46
N PRO A 10 5.06 9.31 20.96
CA PRO A 10 5.75 9.44 22.24
C PRO A 10 4.91 8.88 23.39
N ARG A 11 5.55 8.22 24.36
CA ARG A 11 4.89 7.74 25.60
C ARG A 11 5.03 8.78 26.72
N LYS A 12 4.06 8.80 27.64
CA LYS A 12 4.06 9.71 28.81
C LYS A 12 5.29 9.56 29.72
N ARG A 13 5.83 8.34 29.85
CA ARG A 13 7.00 8.03 30.70
C ARG A 13 8.31 7.91 29.92
N GLY A 14 8.39 8.53 28.73
CA GLY A 14 9.54 8.41 27.84
C GLY A 14 9.47 7.20 26.90
N GLY A 15 10.23 7.26 25.80
CA GLY A 15 10.20 6.28 24.73
C GLY A 15 9.02 6.45 23.76
N PHE A 16 8.80 5.44 22.90
CA PHE A 16 7.81 5.48 21.82
C PHE A 16 6.90 4.25 21.79
N HIS A 17 5.69 4.43 21.27
CA HIS A 17 4.78 3.38 20.82
C HIS A 17 4.85 3.30 19.30
N TYR A 18 4.86 2.08 18.77
CA TYR A 18 5.08 1.80 17.36
C TYR A 18 3.94 0.92 16.86
N ASP A 19 3.13 1.48 15.98
CA ASP A 19 1.92 0.82 15.48
C ASP A 19 1.94 0.75 13.97
N ILE A 20 1.51 -0.40 13.46
CA ILE A 20 1.06 -0.53 12.09
C ILE A 20 -0.45 -0.59 12.13
N GLN A 21 -1.10 0.30 11.38
CA GLN A 21 -2.54 0.33 11.23
C GLN A 21 -2.91 0.01 9.78
N ILE A 22 -3.83 -0.92 9.57
CA ILE A 22 -4.43 -1.22 8.26
C ILE A 22 -5.92 -0.94 8.36
N THR A 23 -6.45 -0.14 7.44
CA THR A 23 -7.88 0.20 7.37
C THR A 23 -8.55 -0.57 6.24
N SER A 24 -9.77 -1.03 6.45
CA SER A 24 -10.57 -1.67 5.40
C SER A 24 -12.06 -1.50 5.70
N SER A 25 -12.90 -1.63 4.67
CA SER A 25 -14.35 -1.72 4.84
C SER A 25 -14.85 -3.12 5.21
N SER A 26 -13.98 -4.13 5.15
CA SER A 26 -14.30 -5.52 5.46
C SER A 26 -13.53 -6.01 6.68
N ASP A 27 -14.24 -6.36 7.75
CA ASP A 27 -13.64 -6.99 8.94
C ASP A 27 -13.11 -8.41 8.63
N ILE A 28 -13.79 -9.15 7.74
CA ILE A 28 -13.35 -10.47 7.25
C ILE A 28 -11.98 -10.37 6.58
N TYR A 29 -11.78 -9.36 5.73
CA TYR A 29 -10.49 -9.10 5.11
C TYR A 29 -9.40 -8.83 6.15
N LEU A 30 -9.69 -7.99 7.15
CA LEU A 30 -8.74 -7.70 8.23
C LEU A 30 -8.42 -8.93 9.10
N LYS A 31 -9.40 -9.82 9.35
CA LYS A 31 -9.17 -11.09 10.07
C LYS A 31 -8.21 -12.00 9.30
N ARG A 32 -8.35 -12.08 7.96
CA ARG A 32 -7.40 -12.82 7.10
C ARG A 32 -6.01 -12.23 7.17
N PHE A 33 -5.89 -10.90 7.09
CA PHE A 33 -4.61 -10.21 7.25
C PHE A 33 -3.99 -10.45 8.62
N ASN A 34 -4.79 -10.41 9.69
CA ASN A 34 -4.33 -10.66 11.04
C ASN A 34 -3.71 -12.07 11.17
N ARG A 35 -4.35 -13.08 10.55
CA ARG A 35 -3.80 -14.44 10.49
C ARG A 35 -2.47 -14.51 9.74
N ILE A 36 -2.32 -13.76 8.64
CA ILE A 36 -1.03 -13.69 7.90
C ILE A 36 0.06 -13.09 8.80
N PHE A 37 -0.24 -12.00 9.51
CA PHE A 37 0.71 -11.40 10.45
C PHE A 37 1.11 -12.36 11.58
N PHE A 38 0.15 -13.11 12.11
CA PHE A 38 0.44 -14.15 13.10
C PHE A 38 1.36 -15.25 12.54
N LEU A 39 1.08 -15.75 11.33
CA LEU A 39 1.90 -16.78 10.71
C LEU A 39 3.32 -16.31 10.39
N LEU A 40 3.51 -15.04 10.02
CA LEU A 40 4.81 -14.50 9.65
C LEU A 40 5.64 -14.01 10.84
N PHE A 41 4.99 -13.44 11.84
CA PHE A 41 5.67 -12.73 12.93
C PHE A 41 5.35 -13.26 14.33
N GLY A 42 4.40 -14.20 14.46
CA GLY A 42 3.89 -14.66 15.75
C GLY A 42 3.10 -13.60 16.52
N ILE A 43 2.64 -12.54 15.84
CA ILE A 43 1.95 -11.39 16.46
C ILE A 43 0.54 -11.27 15.90
N GLU A 44 -0.43 -11.18 16.82
CA GLU A 44 -1.80 -10.81 16.48
C GLU A 44 -2.04 -9.33 16.76
N GLY A 45 -2.62 -8.65 15.78
CA GLY A 45 -3.19 -7.33 15.93
C GLY A 45 -4.61 -7.36 16.49
N ARG A 46 -5.12 -6.17 16.80
CA ARG A 46 -6.47 -5.95 17.31
C ARG A 46 -7.30 -5.25 16.25
N ILE A 47 -8.51 -5.76 16.01
CA ILE A 47 -9.45 -5.17 15.05
C ILE A 47 -10.47 -4.32 15.79
N TYR A 48 -10.60 -3.06 15.38
CA TYR A 48 -11.54 -2.10 15.92
C TYR A 48 -12.47 -1.61 14.81
N ARG A 49 -13.76 -1.49 15.10
CA ARG A 49 -14.71 -0.77 14.23
C ARG A 49 -14.63 0.73 14.54
N ASP A 50 -14.48 1.56 13.51
CA ASP A 50 -14.65 3.00 13.66
C ASP A 50 -16.14 3.31 13.72
N VAL A 51 -16.62 3.74 14.89
CA VAL A 51 -18.03 4.04 15.12
C VAL A 51 -18.51 5.30 14.40
N ARG A 52 -17.59 6.15 13.90
CA ARG A 52 -17.93 7.42 13.24
C ARG A 52 -18.15 7.28 11.73
N ARG A 53 -17.79 6.13 11.16
CA ARG A 53 -17.84 5.88 9.72
C ARG A 53 -18.51 4.55 9.48
N ASP A 54 -19.46 4.56 8.55
CA ASP A 54 -20.10 3.32 8.18
C ASP A 54 -19.10 2.39 7.48
N HIS A 55 -19.20 1.10 7.78
CA HIS A 55 -18.32 0.05 7.28
C HIS A 55 -16.83 0.43 7.27
N ALA A 56 -16.28 0.89 8.40
CA ALA A 56 -14.85 1.18 8.53
C ALA A 56 -14.24 0.42 9.71
N TYR A 57 -13.21 -0.38 9.43
CA TYR A 57 -12.50 -1.19 10.41
C TYR A 57 -11.00 -0.91 10.36
N ASN A 58 -10.34 -1.05 11.50
CA ASN A 58 -8.91 -0.83 11.66
C ASN A 58 -8.27 -2.03 12.36
N LEU A 59 -7.30 -2.66 11.71
CA LEU A 59 -6.38 -3.60 12.35
C LEU A 59 -5.18 -2.80 12.88
N ILE A 60 -4.90 -2.90 14.18
CA ILE A 60 -3.76 -2.25 14.84
C ILE A 60 -2.80 -3.32 15.33
N ILE A 61 -1.52 -3.20 14.97
CA ILE A 61 -0.45 -4.14 15.32
C ILE A 61 0.60 -3.37 16.11
N PRO A 62 0.52 -3.37 17.46
CA PRO A 62 1.39 -2.56 18.32
C PRO A 62 2.70 -3.29 18.63
N ASN A 63 3.56 -3.45 17.63
CA ASN A 63 4.83 -4.16 17.78
C ASN A 63 6.00 -3.42 17.11
N ALA A 64 7.01 -3.09 17.91
CA ALA A 64 8.19 -2.33 17.46
C ALA A 64 9.06 -3.10 16.46
N ALA A 65 9.25 -4.41 16.63
CA ALA A 65 10.07 -5.22 15.74
C ALA A 65 9.43 -5.32 14.35
N VAL A 66 8.12 -5.59 14.31
CA VAL A 66 7.36 -5.63 13.04
C VAL A 66 7.34 -4.24 12.39
N PHE A 67 7.15 -3.17 13.16
CA PHE A 67 7.24 -1.79 12.67
C PHE A 67 8.57 -1.51 11.98
N TRP A 68 9.69 -1.77 12.67
CA TRP A 68 11.03 -1.50 12.12
C TRP A 68 11.39 -2.42 10.97
N TYR A 69 10.86 -3.64 10.94
CA TYR A 69 10.94 -4.51 9.77
C TYR A 69 10.38 -3.80 8.53
N PHE A 70 9.15 -3.28 8.57
CA PHE A 70 8.58 -2.58 7.41
C PHE A 70 9.28 -1.26 7.07
N VAL A 71 9.79 -0.53 8.07
CA VAL A 71 10.66 0.64 7.82
C VAL A 71 11.92 0.24 7.07
N SER A 72 12.56 -0.89 7.43
CA SER A 72 13.73 -1.40 6.71
C SER A 72 13.42 -1.81 5.26
N GLN A 73 12.16 -2.20 5.00
CA GLN A 73 11.63 -2.43 3.64
C GLN A 73 11.21 -1.14 2.93
N GLY A 74 11.52 0.04 3.48
CA GLY A 74 11.33 1.33 2.82
C GLY A 74 9.95 1.94 3.02
N MET A 75 9.13 1.40 3.93
CA MET A 75 7.86 2.04 4.25
C MET A 75 8.10 3.32 5.06
N PRO A 76 7.47 4.46 4.70
CA PRO A 76 7.64 5.71 5.43
C PRO A 76 6.87 5.70 6.76
N ILE A 77 7.44 6.34 7.78
CA ILE A 77 6.74 6.59 9.04
C ILE A 77 5.77 7.78 8.85
N GLY A 78 4.51 7.60 9.25
CA GLY A 78 3.50 8.66 9.23
C GLY A 78 2.54 8.60 8.03
N LYS A 79 2.15 9.77 7.52
CA LYS A 79 1.21 9.90 6.39
C LYS A 79 1.88 9.45 5.08
N LYS A 80 1.08 8.93 4.13
CA LYS A 80 1.50 8.62 2.75
C LYS A 80 2.30 9.80 2.17
N GLY A 81 3.63 9.62 2.04
CA GLY A 81 4.56 10.58 1.45
C GLY A 81 5.02 10.13 0.07
N GLU A 82 6.12 10.73 -0.42
CA GLU A 82 6.83 10.16 -1.57
C GLU A 82 7.48 8.85 -1.14
N VAL A 83 7.11 7.77 -1.81
CA VAL A 83 7.67 6.45 -1.56
C VAL A 83 8.35 6.00 -2.83
N ASP A 84 9.58 5.53 -2.69
CA ASP A 84 10.30 4.88 -3.77
C ASP A 84 10.25 3.38 -3.60
N ILE A 85 10.32 2.66 -4.71
CA ILE A 85 10.36 1.20 -4.69
C ILE A 85 11.81 0.79 -4.46
N GLN A 86 12.04 0.03 -3.39
CA GLN A 86 13.37 -0.50 -3.12
C GLN A 86 13.80 -1.48 -4.21
N ASP A 87 15.09 -1.51 -4.54
CA ASP A 87 15.65 -2.41 -5.55
C ASP A 87 15.33 -3.89 -5.29
N ARG A 88 15.15 -4.27 -4.02
CA ARG A 88 14.76 -5.63 -3.62
C ARG A 88 13.39 -6.06 -4.15
N LEU A 89 12.52 -5.11 -4.51
CA LEU A 89 11.23 -5.37 -5.13
C LEU A 89 11.31 -5.49 -6.65
N ARG A 90 12.46 -5.19 -7.29
CA ARG A 90 12.67 -5.36 -8.74
C ARG A 90 12.73 -6.83 -9.19
N GLN A 91 12.89 -7.78 -8.26
CA GLN A 91 12.74 -9.19 -8.60
C GLN A 91 11.31 -9.46 -9.06
N LYS A 92 11.16 -10.01 -10.28
CA LYS A 92 9.88 -10.22 -10.99
C LYS A 92 8.72 -10.67 -10.08
N GLU A 93 8.89 -11.76 -9.34
CA GLU A 93 7.83 -12.32 -8.49
C GLU A 93 7.41 -11.36 -7.37
N ARG A 94 8.38 -10.74 -6.68
CA ARG A 94 8.14 -9.78 -5.60
C ARG A 94 7.47 -8.53 -6.15
N PHE A 95 7.90 -8.08 -7.32
CA PHE A 95 7.28 -6.95 -8.01
C PHE A 95 5.81 -7.21 -8.28
N PHE A 96 5.45 -8.36 -8.86
CA PHE A 96 4.05 -8.66 -9.16
C PHE A 96 3.20 -8.88 -7.90
N HIS A 97 3.75 -9.45 -6.84
CA HIS A 97 3.05 -9.51 -5.54
C HIS A 97 2.80 -8.12 -4.96
N PHE A 98 3.81 -7.24 -5.02
CA PHE A 98 3.67 -5.84 -4.63
C PHE A 98 2.61 -5.12 -5.46
N LEU A 99 2.67 -5.25 -6.78
CA LEU A 99 1.74 -4.62 -7.72
C LEU A 99 0.30 -5.10 -7.51
N LYS A 100 0.11 -6.41 -7.27
CA LYS A 100 -1.20 -6.97 -6.92
C LYS A 100 -1.77 -6.30 -5.68
N GLY A 101 -0.98 -6.20 -4.60
CA GLY A 101 -1.42 -5.52 -3.39
C GLY A 101 -1.77 -4.05 -3.62
N MET A 102 -1.02 -3.35 -4.47
CA MET A 102 -1.31 -1.95 -4.84
C MET A 102 -2.60 -1.80 -5.65
N ILE A 103 -2.87 -2.73 -6.57
CA ILE A 103 -4.13 -2.74 -7.35
C ILE A 103 -5.32 -3.07 -6.45
N GLU A 104 -5.17 -3.99 -5.49
CA GLU A 104 -6.23 -4.32 -4.54
C GLU A 104 -6.63 -3.12 -3.65
N THR A 105 -5.68 -2.26 -3.29
CA THR A 105 -5.94 -1.12 -2.38
C THR A 105 -6.29 0.18 -3.10
N ASP A 106 -5.53 0.54 -4.13
CA ASP A 106 -5.67 1.85 -4.80
C ASP A 106 -5.95 1.70 -6.31
N GLY A 107 -6.17 0.48 -6.78
CA GLY A 107 -6.56 0.19 -8.14
C GLY A 107 -8.06 0.35 -8.36
N HIS A 108 -8.41 0.66 -9.60
CA HIS A 108 -9.77 0.68 -10.09
C HIS A 108 -9.83 -0.20 -11.34
N VAL A 109 -10.56 -1.30 -11.24
CA VAL A 109 -10.76 -2.27 -12.33
C VAL A 109 -12.20 -2.15 -12.81
N CYS A 110 -12.39 -1.78 -14.08
CA CYS A 110 -13.70 -1.69 -14.71
C CYS A 110 -13.64 -2.32 -16.10
N GLY A 111 -14.30 -3.47 -16.26
CA GLY A 111 -14.21 -4.27 -17.48
C GLY A 111 -12.76 -4.66 -17.79
N ARG A 112 -12.25 -4.22 -18.94
CA ARG A 112 -10.86 -4.44 -19.37
C ARG A 112 -9.89 -3.35 -18.93
N ARG A 113 -10.37 -2.30 -18.26
CA ARG A 113 -9.54 -1.16 -17.86
C ARG A 113 -9.07 -1.33 -16.42
N ILE A 114 -7.74 -1.36 -16.24
CA ILE A 114 -7.10 -1.27 -14.93
C ILE A 114 -6.47 0.11 -14.82
N GLN A 115 -6.76 0.82 -13.74
CA GLN A 115 -6.14 2.11 -13.42
C GLN A 115 -5.59 2.06 -11.99
N LEU A 116 -4.34 2.43 -11.79
CA LEU A 116 -3.75 2.58 -10.46
C LEU A 116 -3.61 4.08 -10.15
N LYS A 117 -4.26 4.56 -9.08
CA LYS A 117 -4.24 5.98 -8.68
C LYS A 117 -3.42 6.14 -7.40
N GLN A 118 -2.50 7.10 -7.36
CA GLN A 118 -1.62 7.34 -6.21
C GLN A 118 -1.39 8.83 -5.97
N LYS A 119 -0.99 9.20 -4.75
CA LYS A 119 -0.53 10.55 -4.45
C LYS A 119 0.92 10.80 -4.85
N SER A 120 1.76 9.77 -4.84
CA SER A 120 3.16 9.89 -5.22
C SER A 120 3.32 9.66 -6.72
N ARG A 121 3.75 10.69 -7.47
CA ARG A 121 4.12 10.55 -8.88
C ARG A 121 5.35 9.66 -9.03
N LYS A 122 6.34 9.85 -8.15
CA LYS A 122 7.58 9.07 -8.13
C LYS A 122 7.32 7.58 -8.04
N LEU A 123 6.43 7.15 -7.14
CA LEU A 123 6.03 5.75 -7.03
C LEU A 123 5.46 5.19 -8.35
N LEU A 124 4.60 5.94 -9.03
CA LEU A 124 4.03 5.50 -10.29
C LEU A 124 5.07 5.43 -11.42
N LEU A 125 6.05 6.34 -11.44
CA LEU A 125 7.18 6.26 -12.38
C LEU A 125 7.98 4.98 -12.14
N SER A 126 8.38 4.68 -10.89
CA SER A 126 9.11 3.46 -10.56
C SER A 126 8.33 2.19 -10.94
N ILE A 127 6.99 2.20 -10.80
CA ILE A 127 6.13 1.09 -11.26
C ILE A 127 6.15 0.96 -12.78
N THR A 128 6.01 2.07 -13.51
CA THR A 128 6.05 2.07 -14.98
C THR A 128 7.39 1.57 -15.52
N ASP A 129 8.50 1.96 -14.89
CA ASP A 129 9.84 1.54 -15.28
C ASP A 129 10.01 0.02 -15.11
N MET A 130 9.62 -0.52 -13.94
CA MET A 130 9.69 -1.97 -13.71
C MET A 130 8.71 -2.77 -14.59
N LEU A 131 7.53 -2.22 -14.91
CA LEU A 131 6.63 -2.86 -15.87
C LEU A 131 7.31 -2.96 -17.24
N SER A 132 7.99 -1.89 -17.67
CA SER A 132 8.71 -1.84 -18.94
C SER A 132 9.89 -2.83 -18.97
N GLU A 133 10.63 -2.99 -17.87
CA GLU A 133 11.68 -4.01 -17.69
C GLU A 133 11.14 -5.45 -17.86
N HIS A 134 9.83 -5.66 -17.65
CA HIS A 134 9.15 -6.93 -17.85
C HIS A 134 8.31 -6.99 -19.13
N GLY A 135 8.51 -6.08 -20.08
CA GLY A 135 7.82 -6.05 -21.37
C GLY A 135 6.38 -5.52 -21.29
N ILE A 136 5.94 -5.01 -20.13
CA ILE A 136 4.60 -4.50 -19.91
C ILE A 136 4.56 -2.99 -20.15
N LYS A 137 3.93 -2.56 -21.24
CA LYS A 137 3.77 -1.14 -21.57
C LYS A 137 2.53 -0.55 -20.91
N VAL A 138 2.72 0.50 -20.12
CA VAL A 138 1.66 1.33 -19.55
C VAL A 138 1.89 2.79 -19.95
N ASN A 139 0.86 3.63 -19.86
CA ASN A 139 1.05 5.06 -20.11
C ASN A 139 1.88 5.70 -18.99
N GLU A 140 2.53 6.83 -19.32
CA GLU A 140 3.17 7.66 -18.32
C GLU A 140 2.17 8.16 -17.26
N PRO A 141 2.61 8.39 -16.01
CA PRO A 141 1.76 8.90 -14.95
C PRO A 141 1.13 10.25 -15.32
N LYS A 142 -0.20 10.26 -15.44
CA LYS A 142 -1.01 11.46 -15.72
C LYS A 142 -1.50 12.07 -14.40
N VAL A 143 -1.71 13.39 -14.39
CA VAL A 143 -2.25 14.11 -13.22
C VAL A 143 -3.76 14.28 -13.34
N ASN A 144 -4.46 14.22 -12.21
CA ASN A 144 -5.85 14.57 -12.02
C ASN A 144 -5.98 15.36 -10.70
N TYR A 145 -6.87 16.33 -10.64
CA TYR A 145 -7.09 17.13 -9.43
C TYR A 145 -8.37 16.69 -8.73
N THR A 146 -8.31 16.52 -7.42
CA THR A 146 -9.48 16.23 -6.58
C THR A 146 -9.48 17.22 -5.42
N ASN A 147 -10.47 18.09 -5.37
CA ASN A 147 -10.58 19.19 -4.40
C ASN A 147 -9.29 20.06 -4.35
N GLY A 148 -8.78 20.45 -5.53
CA GLY A 148 -7.56 21.26 -5.66
C GLY A 148 -6.24 20.53 -5.37
N LYS A 149 -6.28 19.23 -5.01
CA LYS A 149 -5.08 18.43 -4.71
C LYS A 149 -4.73 17.50 -5.87
N PRO A 150 -3.45 17.42 -6.29
CA PRO A 150 -3.05 16.53 -7.36
C PRO A 150 -3.07 15.07 -6.90
N PHE A 151 -3.54 14.21 -7.80
CA PHE A 151 -3.40 12.76 -7.76
C PHE A 151 -2.90 12.30 -9.10
N TYR A 152 -2.05 11.28 -9.10
CA TYR A 152 -1.48 10.72 -10.31
C TYR A 152 -2.10 9.37 -10.61
N TYR A 153 -2.13 8.98 -11.88
CA TYR A 153 -2.60 7.65 -12.27
C TYR A 153 -1.86 7.12 -13.49
N ILE A 154 -1.73 5.79 -13.52
CA ILE A 154 -1.34 5.00 -14.69
C ILE A 154 -2.51 4.07 -15.07
N ARG A 155 -2.57 3.68 -16.33
CA ARG A 155 -3.55 2.77 -16.90
C ARG A 155 -2.85 1.66 -17.67
N PHE A 156 -3.45 0.49 -17.60
CA PHE A 156 -2.97 -0.72 -18.28
C PHE A 156 -3.76 -0.93 -19.58
N ASP A 157 -3.89 0.12 -20.40
CA ASP A 157 -4.80 0.14 -21.54
C ASP A 157 -4.32 -0.76 -22.73
N ASN A 158 -3.11 -1.33 -22.66
CA ASN A 158 -2.43 -2.04 -23.76
C ASN A 158 -2.10 -3.52 -23.50
N ILE A 159 -2.80 -4.23 -22.61
CA ILE A 159 -2.46 -5.62 -22.26
C ILE A 159 -2.57 -6.59 -23.47
N TYR A 160 -3.33 -6.23 -24.51
CA TYR A 160 -3.56 -7.09 -25.69
C TYR A 160 -2.68 -6.78 -26.91
N ASN A 161 -1.78 -5.78 -26.84
CA ASN A 161 -0.80 -5.50 -27.91
C ASN A 161 0.60 -6.03 -27.58
N MET A 162 0.69 -7.01 -26.67
CA MET A 162 1.93 -7.77 -26.49
C MET A 162 1.95 -8.90 -27.53
N PRO A 163 3.04 -9.05 -28.29
CA PRO A 163 3.19 -10.15 -29.25
C PRO A 163 3.10 -11.52 -28.57
#